data_AF-A0A3N4GFX8-F1
#
_entry.id   AF-A0A3N4GFX8-F1
#
_cell.length_a   1.000
_cell.length_b   1.000
_cell.length_c   1.000
_cell.angle_alpha   90.00
_cell.angle_beta   90.00
_cell.angle_gamma   90.00
#
_symmetry.space_group_name_H-M   'P 1'
#
loop_
_entity.id
_entity.type
_entity.pdbx_description
1 polymer ?
#
loop_
_entity_poly.entity_id
_entity_poly.type
_entity_poly.pdbx_seq_one_letter_code
_entity_poly.pdbx_strand_id
1 'polypeptide(L)'
;MSNNEEKNRVTAKLGIHKFTIRSHKSSEHIQQVSRDINQYLSDIEKHNPAMSLEEMALLVSLNIQSDNLDLQAQVDAMAKENADLLVRIKSLEHTMGTLVKEIAQIEKDKIQKEQEEKLAKAQASQVKKAPARKTATAPTKKQTPVKQQDVVVTKEAAEAVNDLEKLQQPSLKSGVQIASNQLGRLRQTPRS
;
A
#
# COMPACT_ATOMS: atom_id res chain seq x y z
N MET A 1 -28.26 9.22 23.61
CA MET A 1 -28.62 9.42 22.19
C MET A 1 -29.27 8.16 21.70
N SER A 2 -30.51 8.22 21.21
CA SER A 2 -31.24 7.03 20.74
C SER A 2 -31.15 6.96 19.22
N ASN A 3 -30.34 6.05 18.68
CA ASN A 3 -30.33 5.75 17.23
C ASN A 3 -31.65 5.05 16.85
N ASN A 4 -32.69 5.84 16.63
CA ASN A 4 -33.94 5.40 16.03
C ASN A 4 -33.80 5.33 14.50
N GLU A 5 -32.82 4.54 14.04
CA GLU A 5 -32.73 4.13 12.64
C GLU A 5 -34.02 3.41 12.27
N GLU A 6 -34.74 3.91 11.26
CA GLU A 6 -36.09 3.45 10.95
C GLU A 6 -36.07 2.00 10.43
N LYS A 7 -36.37 1.06 11.33
CA LYS A 7 -36.40 -0.37 11.02
C LYS A 7 -37.56 -0.68 10.07
N ASN A 8 -37.23 -0.75 8.78
CA ASN A 8 -38.13 -1.13 7.70
C ASN A 8 -38.93 -2.39 8.06
N ARG A 9 -40.25 -2.31 7.88
CA ARG A 9 -41.15 -3.48 8.00
C ARG A 9 -41.26 -4.14 6.64
N VAL A 10 -40.82 -5.38 6.53
CA VAL A 10 -40.83 -6.15 5.29
C VAL A 10 -41.62 -7.44 5.51
N THR A 11 -42.61 -7.70 4.65
CA THR A 11 -43.40 -8.93 4.69
C THR A 11 -42.72 -9.99 3.82
N ALA A 12 -42.20 -11.03 4.46
CA ALA A 12 -41.60 -12.21 3.82
C ALA A 12 -42.61 -13.36 3.75
N LYS A 13 -42.36 -14.36 2.89
CA LYS A 13 -43.18 -15.58 2.77
C LYS A 13 -42.29 -16.81 2.95
N LEU A 14 -42.53 -17.59 4.00
CA LEU A 14 -41.80 -18.83 4.30
C LEU A 14 -42.80 -20.00 4.22
N GLY A 15 -42.55 -20.94 3.31
CA GLY A 15 -43.52 -21.98 2.92
C GLY A 15 -44.86 -21.35 2.50
N ILE A 16 -45.94 -21.73 3.17
CA ILE A 16 -47.28 -21.14 2.97
C ILE A 16 -47.53 -19.88 3.82
N HIS A 17 -46.71 -19.62 4.84
CA HIS A 17 -46.95 -18.58 5.86
C HIS A 17 -46.32 -17.24 5.47
N LYS A 18 -46.90 -16.15 6.00
CA LYS A 18 -46.40 -14.77 5.80
C LYS A 18 -45.97 -14.17 7.14
N PHE A 19 -44.76 -13.63 7.18
CA PHE A 19 -44.15 -13.05 8.39
C PHE A 19 -43.76 -11.60 8.14
N THR A 20 -43.99 -10.71 9.12
CA THR A 20 -43.57 -9.29 9.03
C THR A 20 -42.32 -9.07 9.86
N ILE A 21 -41.18 -8.93 9.19
CA ILE A 21 -39.85 -8.76 9.79
C ILE A 21 -39.57 -7.26 9.94
N ARG A 22 -38.95 -6.84 11.05
CA ARG A 22 -38.38 -5.49 11.19
C ARG A 22 -36.87 -5.55 11.02
N SER A 23 -36.31 -4.91 10.00
CA SER A 23 -34.88 -4.96 9.70
C SER A 23 -34.30 -3.61 9.32
N HIS A 24 -32.98 -3.47 9.52
CA HIS A 24 -32.16 -2.36 9.00
C HIS A 24 -31.60 -2.66 7.60
N LYS A 25 -31.79 -3.89 7.08
CA LYS A 25 -31.41 -4.29 5.73
C LYS A 25 -32.49 -3.89 4.70
N SER A 26 -32.13 -3.89 3.42
CA SER A 26 -33.06 -3.60 2.32
C SER A 26 -34.16 -4.67 2.19
N SER A 27 -35.32 -4.28 1.63
CA SER A 27 -36.41 -5.22 1.34
C SER A 27 -35.97 -6.35 0.40
N GLU A 28 -35.13 -6.04 -0.59
CA GLU A 28 -34.54 -7.01 -1.50
C GLU A 28 -33.68 -8.06 -0.78
N HIS A 29 -32.83 -7.65 0.16
CA HIS A 29 -32.02 -8.60 0.94
C HIS A 29 -32.89 -9.52 1.81
N ILE A 30 -33.96 -8.99 2.42
CA ILE A 30 -34.92 -9.81 3.19
C ILE A 30 -35.72 -10.75 2.27
N GLN A 31 -36.03 -10.33 1.04
CA GLN A 31 -36.63 -11.21 0.03
C GLN A 31 -35.66 -12.29 -0.46
N GLN A 32 -34.36 -12.00 -0.56
CA GLN A 32 -33.34 -13.00 -0.88
C GLN A 32 -33.27 -14.07 0.22
N VAL A 33 -33.08 -13.67 1.48
CA VAL A 33 -33.09 -14.60 2.64
C VAL A 33 -34.39 -15.41 2.69
N SER A 34 -35.53 -14.80 2.35
CA SER A 34 -36.81 -15.51 2.24
C SER A 34 -36.86 -16.53 1.09
N ARG A 35 -36.11 -16.34 0.00
CA ARG A 35 -35.95 -17.35 -1.07
C ARG A 35 -35.01 -18.47 -0.63
N ASP A 36 -33.89 -18.13 0.01
CA ASP A 36 -32.88 -19.10 0.45
C ASP A 36 -33.45 -20.06 1.49
N ILE A 37 -34.18 -19.57 2.49
CA ILE A 37 -34.88 -20.39 3.48
C ILE A 37 -35.94 -21.30 2.82
N ASN A 38 -36.68 -20.81 1.82
CA ASN A 38 -37.66 -21.63 1.08
C ASN A 38 -36.99 -22.74 0.26
N GLN A 39 -35.77 -22.51 -0.25
CA GLN A 39 -34.99 -23.54 -0.94
C GLN A 39 -34.58 -24.64 0.05
N TYR A 40 -34.00 -24.28 1.19
CA TYR A 40 -33.63 -25.26 2.23
C TYR A 40 -34.83 -26.06 2.75
N LEU A 41 -35.98 -25.43 2.98
CA LEU A 41 -37.21 -26.13 3.37
C LEU A 41 -37.65 -27.13 2.29
N SER A 42 -37.64 -26.74 1.01
CA SER A 42 -38.01 -27.62 -0.10
C SER A 42 -37.02 -28.77 -0.30
N ASP A 43 -35.74 -28.57 -0.03
CA ASP A 43 -34.73 -29.63 -0.13
C ASP A 43 -34.81 -30.62 1.04
N ILE A 44 -35.10 -30.16 2.26
CA ILE A 44 -35.40 -31.05 3.39
C ILE A 44 -36.70 -31.83 3.15
N GLU A 45 -37.75 -31.19 2.62
CA GLU A 45 -39.03 -31.82 2.27
C GLU A 45 -38.86 -32.97 1.25
N LYS A 46 -37.99 -32.81 0.24
CA LYS A 46 -37.65 -33.86 -0.73
C LYS A 46 -36.96 -35.07 -0.09
N HIS A 47 -36.13 -34.84 0.93
CA HIS A 47 -35.38 -35.90 1.60
C HIS A 47 -36.14 -36.54 2.78
N ASN A 48 -37.02 -35.79 3.45
CA ASN A 48 -37.74 -36.21 4.65
C ASN A 48 -39.23 -35.78 4.59
N PRO A 49 -40.03 -36.28 3.64
CA PRO A 49 -41.41 -35.82 3.41
C PRO A 49 -42.41 -36.15 4.54
N ALA A 50 -41.97 -36.85 5.59
CA ALA A 50 -42.76 -37.12 6.79
C ALA A 50 -42.49 -36.12 7.95
N MET A 51 -41.51 -35.22 7.79
CA MET A 51 -41.14 -34.23 8.81
C MET A 51 -42.13 -33.05 8.80
N SER A 52 -42.52 -32.55 9.98
CA SER A 52 -43.40 -31.39 10.07
C SER A 52 -42.68 -30.10 9.65
N LEU A 53 -43.45 -29.08 9.23
CA LEU A 53 -42.88 -27.78 8.85
C LEU A 53 -42.14 -27.08 10.01
N GLU A 54 -42.54 -27.34 11.26
CA GLU A 54 -41.88 -26.80 12.45
C GLU A 54 -40.53 -27.48 12.70
N GLU A 55 -40.46 -28.80 12.59
CA GLU A 55 -39.20 -29.57 12.66
C GLU A 55 -38.25 -29.21 11.51
N MET A 56 -38.77 -29.05 10.28
CA MET A 56 -37.98 -28.59 9.14
C MET A 56 -37.42 -27.18 9.38
N ALA A 57 -38.24 -26.25 9.90
CA ALA A 57 -37.78 -24.90 10.21
C ALA A 57 -36.72 -24.87 11.32
N LEU A 58 -36.86 -25.73 12.35
CA LEU A 58 -35.84 -25.91 13.38
C LEU A 58 -34.53 -26.45 12.80
N LEU A 59 -34.59 -27.47 11.93
CA LEU A 59 -33.40 -28.04 11.26
C LEU A 59 -32.71 -27.01 10.36
N VAL A 60 -33.46 -26.23 9.57
CA VAL A 60 -32.90 -25.10 8.80
C VAL A 60 -32.21 -24.10 9.72
N SER A 61 -32.84 -23.74 10.85
CA SER A 61 -32.25 -22.77 11.78
C SER A 61 -30.95 -23.27 12.43
N LEU A 62 -30.86 -24.58 12.74
CA LEU A 62 -29.67 -25.21 13.30
C LEU A 62 -28.52 -25.24 12.28
N ASN A 63 -28.81 -25.64 11.04
CA ASN A 63 -27.81 -25.69 9.96
C ASN A 63 -27.27 -24.28 9.66
N ILE A 64 -28.15 -23.30 9.46
CA ILE A 64 -27.76 -21.90 9.23
C ILE A 64 -26.94 -21.37 10.42
N GLN A 65 -27.27 -21.73 11.66
CA GLN A 65 -26.50 -21.31 12.83
C GLN A 65 -25.11 -21.97 12.88
N SER A 66 -24.95 -23.20 12.39
CA SER A 66 -23.63 -23.84 12.21
C SER A 66 -22.82 -23.12 11.14
N ASP A 67 -23.39 -22.89 9.96
CA ASP A 67 -22.73 -22.20 8.84
C ASP A 67 -22.23 -20.80 9.26
N ASN A 68 -23.01 -20.07 10.07
CA ASN A 68 -22.62 -18.76 10.60
C ASN A 68 -21.46 -18.84 11.62
N LEU A 69 -21.32 -19.93 12.38
CA LEU A 69 -20.18 -20.12 13.29
C LEU A 69 -18.90 -20.44 12.51
N ASP A 70 -18.99 -21.28 11.48
CA ASP A 70 -17.86 -21.60 10.61
C ASP A 70 -17.40 -20.38 9.79
N LEU A 71 -18.34 -19.58 9.29
CA LEU A 71 -18.05 -18.28 8.64
C LEU A 71 -17.40 -17.29 9.60
N GLN A 72 -17.87 -17.19 10.85
CA GLN A 72 -17.25 -16.33 11.86
C GLN A 72 -15.83 -16.78 12.18
N ALA A 73 -15.59 -18.08 12.36
CA ALA A 73 -14.26 -18.64 12.58
C ALA A 73 -13.30 -18.39 11.39
N GLN A 74 -13.81 -18.45 10.15
CA GLN A 74 -13.04 -18.09 8.96
C GLN A 74 -12.69 -16.59 8.93
N VAL A 75 -13.65 -15.71 9.25
CA VAL A 75 -13.42 -14.26 9.33
C VAL A 75 -12.37 -13.93 10.41
N ASP A 76 -12.45 -14.56 11.59
CA ASP A 76 -11.50 -14.34 12.68
C ASP A 76 -10.09 -14.87 12.33
N ALA A 77 -10.00 -16.01 11.64
CA ALA A 77 -8.73 -16.52 11.12
C ALA A 77 -8.10 -15.58 10.07
N MET A 78 -8.89 -15.08 9.11
CA MET A 78 -8.43 -14.11 8.11
C MET A 78 -8.07 -12.76 8.75
N ALA A 79 -8.80 -12.31 9.78
CA ALA A 79 -8.48 -11.09 10.50
C ALA A 79 -7.12 -11.21 11.22
N LYS A 80 -6.84 -12.37 11.82
CA LYS A 80 -5.54 -12.68 12.43
C LYS A 80 -4.41 -12.71 11.39
N GLU A 81 -4.60 -13.40 10.26
CA GLU A 81 -3.59 -13.44 9.18
C GLU A 81 -3.27 -12.03 8.68
N ASN A 82 -4.29 -11.18 8.47
CA ASN A 82 -4.08 -9.78 8.09
C ASN A 82 -3.32 -8.97 9.16
N ALA A 83 -3.55 -9.23 10.45
CA ALA A 83 -2.79 -8.59 11.53
C ALA A 83 -1.31 -9.02 11.52
N ASP A 84 -1.03 -10.31 11.37
CA ASP A 84 0.33 -10.85 11.29
C ASP A 84 1.07 -10.35 10.03
N LEU A 85 0.38 -10.25 8.89
CA LEU A 85 0.91 -9.64 7.66
C LEU A 85 1.20 -8.14 7.82
N LEU A 86 0.35 -7.38 8.51
CA LEU A 86 0.59 -5.96 8.81
C LEU A 86 1.79 -5.75 9.76
N VAL A 87 2.01 -6.65 10.72
CA VAL A 87 3.24 -6.67 11.55
C VAL A 87 4.45 -6.98 10.67
N ARG A 88 4.35 -7.94 9.74
CA ARG A 88 5.44 -8.29 8.83
C ARG A 88 5.80 -7.13 7.91
N ILE A 89 4.82 -6.44 7.32
CA ILE A 89 5.02 -5.26 6.47
C ILE A 89 5.77 -4.17 7.26
N LYS A 90 5.32 -3.81 8.46
CA LYS A 90 5.98 -2.81 9.31
C LYS A 90 7.44 -3.18 9.64
N SER A 91 7.73 -4.47 9.85
CA SER A 91 9.10 -4.93 10.06
C SER A 91 9.98 -4.74 8.82
N LEU A 92 9.43 -4.96 7.63
CA LEU A 92 10.13 -4.79 6.35
C LEU A 92 10.34 -3.30 6.04
N GLU A 93 9.32 -2.46 6.24
CA GLU A 93 9.41 -0.99 6.13
C GLU A 93 10.53 -0.43 7.02
N HIS A 94 10.65 -0.92 8.27
CA HIS A 94 11.73 -0.53 9.16
C HIS A 94 13.12 -0.92 8.62
N THR A 95 13.30 -2.17 8.17
CA THR A 95 14.59 -2.62 7.59
C THR A 95 14.93 -1.93 6.28
N MET A 96 13.94 -1.57 5.46
CA MET A 96 14.15 -0.77 4.26
C MET A 96 14.57 0.66 4.64
N GLY A 97 13.97 1.23 5.69
CA GLY A 97 14.32 2.53 6.24
C GLY A 97 15.70 2.61 6.91
N THR A 98 16.30 1.50 7.36
CA THR A 98 17.72 1.47 7.78
C THR A 98 18.63 1.35 6.57
N LEU A 99 18.37 0.42 5.64
CA LEU A 99 19.17 0.23 4.43
C LEU A 99 19.25 1.49 3.57
N VAL A 100 18.16 2.25 3.43
CA VAL A 100 18.16 3.55 2.70
C VAL A 100 19.08 4.58 3.36
N LYS A 101 19.16 4.61 4.70
CA LYS A 101 20.08 5.50 5.43
C LYS A 101 21.54 5.06 5.27
N GLU A 102 21.80 3.76 5.30
CA GLU A 102 23.13 3.19 5.08
C GLU A 102 23.64 3.50 3.67
N ILE A 103 22.80 3.32 2.63
CA ILE A 103 23.12 3.70 1.24
C ILE A 103 23.46 5.19 1.14
N ALA A 104 22.61 6.07 1.70
CA ALA A 104 22.84 7.51 1.67
C ALA A 104 24.13 7.94 2.40
N GLN A 105 24.51 7.25 3.47
CA GLN A 105 25.78 7.49 4.16
C GLN A 105 26.98 6.99 3.34
N ILE A 106 26.88 5.81 2.70
CA ILE A 106 27.93 5.28 1.80
C ILE A 106 28.17 6.23 0.62
N GLU A 107 27.12 6.78 0.01
CA GLU A 107 27.25 7.78 -1.06
C GLU A 107 27.93 9.06 -0.57
N LYS A 108 27.55 9.57 0.61
CA LYS A 108 28.17 10.73 1.24
C LYS A 108 29.66 10.52 1.54
N ASP A 109 30.01 9.39 2.14
CA ASP A 109 31.40 9.02 2.47
C ASP A 109 32.26 8.87 1.19
N LYS A 110 31.67 8.34 0.11
CA LYS A 110 32.33 8.24 -1.19
C LYS A 110 32.59 9.63 -1.78
N ILE A 111 31.60 10.53 -1.75
CA ILE A 111 31.75 11.91 -2.24
C ILE A 111 32.83 12.65 -1.44
N GLN A 112 32.89 12.47 -0.11
CA GLN A 112 33.94 13.07 0.73
C GLN A 112 35.33 12.56 0.35
N LYS A 113 35.53 11.24 0.25
CA LYS A 113 36.82 10.65 -0.17
C LYS A 113 37.26 11.11 -1.55
N GLU A 114 36.34 11.21 -2.51
CA GLU A 114 36.65 11.75 -3.84
C GLU A 114 37.05 13.24 -3.80
N GLN A 115 36.47 14.04 -2.90
CA GLN A 115 36.86 15.45 -2.72
C GLN A 115 38.24 15.57 -2.04
N GLU A 116 38.51 14.78 -1.00
CA GLU A 116 39.81 14.70 -0.34
C GLU A 116 40.92 14.28 -1.30
N GLU A 117 40.69 13.26 -2.14
CA GLU A 117 41.67 12.80 -3.13
C GLU A 117 41.95 13.88 -4.21
N LYS A 118 40.90 14.60 -4.65
CA LYS A 118 41.03 15.74 -5.59
C LYS A 118 41.83 16.89 -4.95
N LEU A 119 41.59 17.20 -3.67
CA LEU A 119 42.34 18.21 -2.92
C LEU A 119 43.81 17.81 -2.70
N ALA A 120 44.08 16.56 -2.31
CA ALA A 120 45.43 16.04 -2.12
C ALA A 120 46.25 16.08 -3.43
N LYS A 121 45.65 15.67 -4.56
CA LYS A 121 46.28 15.77 -5.90
C LYS A 121 46.54 17.22 -6.32
N ALA A 122 45.66 18.15 -6.00
CA ALA A 122 45.86 19.57 -6.26
C ALA A 122 47.03 20.15 -5.43
N GLN A 123 47.14 19.81 -4.14
CA GLN A 123 48.23 20.27 -3.27
C GLN A 123 49.59 19.67 -3.68
N ALA A 124 49.66 18.37 -3.95
CA ALA A 124 50.87 17.70 -4.42
C ALA A 124 51.41 18.30 -5.74
N SER A 125 50.52 18.85 -6.58
CA SER A 125 50.87 19.51 -7.85
C SER A 125 51.52 20.90 -7.67
N GLN A 126 51.36 21.56 -6.51
CA GLN A 126 51.95 22.88 -6.25
C GLN A 126 53.39 22.78 -5.68
N VAL A 127 53.70 21.72 -4.93
CA VAL A 127 55.02 21.54 -4.27
C VAL A 127 56.18 21.36 -5.26
N LYS A 128 55.92 20.98 -6.52
CA LYS A 128 56.94 20.71 -7.55
C LYS A 128 57.39 21.90 -8.41
N LYS A 129 57.17 23.16 -8.00
CA LYS A 129 57.55 24.35 -8.80
C LYS A 129 58.34 25.44 -8.06
N ALA A 130 59.64 25.21 -7.81
CA ALA A 130 60.68 26.24 -7.65
C ALA A 130 62.09 25.61 -7.54
N PRO A 131 63.21 26.31 -7.83
CA PRO A 131 63.39 27.41 -8.79
C PRO A 131 64.63 27.23 -9.71
N ALA A 132 64.72 27.99 -10.81
CA ALA A 132 65.92 28.14 -11.65
C ALA A 132 66.24 29.63 -11.95
N ARG A 133 67.47 29.95 -12.38
CA ARG A 133 68.05 31.31 -12.51
C ARG A 133 68.98 31.36 -13.74
N LYS A 134 69.40 32.50 -14.32
CA LYS A 134 69.30 33.94 -13.96
C LYS A 134 68.16 34.63 -14.79
N THR A 135 68.10 35.90 -15.24
CA THR A 135 69.03 37.06 -15.31
C THR A 135 68.27 38.41 -15.33
N ALA A 136 68.97 39.52 -15.58
CA ALA A 136 68.50 40.90 -15.74
C ALA A 136 67.81 41.15 -17.12
N THR A 137 67.11 42.26 -17.43
CA THR A 137 67.24 43.69 -17.00
C THR A 137 65.88 44.40 -16.70
N ALA A 138 65.91 45.72 -16.47
CA ALA A 138 64.86 46.56 -15.84
C ALA A 138 64.50 47.79 -16.75
N PRO A 139 63.81 48.87 -16.28
CA PRO A 139 62.47 48.97 -15.64
C PRO A 139 61.58 50.12 -16.22
N THR A 140 60.25 50.15 -15.94
CA THR A 140 59.53 51.44 -15.68
C THR A 140 58.17 51.36 -14.95
N LYS A 141 58.02 52.21 -13.92
CA LYS A 141 56.86 53.01 -13.44
C LYS A 141 55.39 52.48 -13.49
N LYS A 142 54.77 52.46 -12.28
CA LYS A 142 53.42 52.99 -11.87
C LYS A 142 52.15 52.41 -12.57
N GLN A 143 50.97 52.32 -11.94
CA GLN A 143 50.43 53.01 -10.74
C GLN A 143 49.29 52.22 -10.05
N THR A 144 49.16 52.34 -8.72
CA THR A 144 48.00 51.95 -7.87
C THR A 144 46.93 53.09 -7.84
N PRO A 145 45.67 52.95 -7.32
CA PRO A 145 45.30 52.22 -6.08
C PRO A 145 43.91 51.53 -5.92
N VAL A 146 43.92 50.48 -5.09
CA VAL A 146 43.03 50.13 -3.94
C VAL A 146 41.64 50.79 -3.79
N LYS A 147 40.59 49.94 -3.68
CA LYS A 147 39.57 49.87 -2.59
C LYS A 147 38.87 48.48 -2.65
N GLN A 148 38.91 47.66 -1.60
CA GLN A 148 37.98 47.54 -0.46
C GLN A 148 36.58 47.01 -0.79
N GLN A 149 36.25 45.85 -0.20
CA GLN A 149 35.01 45.45 0.51
C GLN A 149 33.65 45.79 -0.14
N ASP A 150 32.68 44.88 -0.25
CA ASP A 150 32.07 44.20 0.91
C ASP A 150 31.34 42.87 0.60
N VAL A 151 30.72 42.28 1.64
CA VAL A 151 29.91 41.04 1.57
C VAL A 151 28.42 41.33 1.32
N VAL A 152 27.81 40.66 0.33
CA VAL A 152 26.34 40.48 0.22
C VAL A 152 26.02 39.03 -0.17
N VAL A 153 24.88 38.52 0.29
CA VAL A 153 24.47 37.10 0.24
C VAL A 153 23.06 36.96 -0.38
N THR A 154 22.77 35.76 -0.91
CA THR A 154 21.49 35.23 -1.45
C THR A 154 21.09 35.57 -2.90
N LYS A 155 20.37 34.59 -3.47
CA LYS A 155 19.62 34.57 -4.73
C LYS A 155 20.51 34.47 -5.99
N GLU A 156 20.23 33.61 -6.96
CA GLU A 156 19.03 32.80 -7.20
C GLU A 156 19.31 31.29 -7.21
N ALA A 157 18.57 30.55 -6.39
CA ALA A 157 18.48 29.09 -6.43
C ALA A 157 17.00 28.72 -6.28
N ALA A 158 16.24 28.93 -7.35
CA ALA A 158 14.77 28.96 -7.33
C ALA A 158 14.11 28.25 -8.53
N GLU A 159 14.84 27.40 -9.26
CA GLU A 159 14.34 26.77 -10.49
C GLU A 159 14.74 25.27 -10.58
N ALA A 160 14.44 24.53 -9.51
CA ALA A 160 14.64 23.07 -9.43
C ALA A 160 13.56 22.33 -8.61
N VAL A 161 12.48 23.01 -8.23
CA VAL A 161 11.42 22.47 -7.34
C VAL A 161 10.06 22.63 -8.03
N ASN A 162 9.79 21.80 -9.04
CA ASN A 162 8.45 21.73 -9.65
C ASN A 162 8.08 20.39 -10.35
N ASP A 163 9.00 19.43 -10.49
CA ASP A 163 8.70 18.13 -11.12
C ASP A 163 8.28 17.02 -10.12
N LEU A 164 8.29 17.28 -8.81
CA LEU A 164 8.04 16.25 -7.80
C LEU A 164 6.55 16.02 -7.45
N GLU A 165 5.62 16.85 -7.95
CA GLU A 165 4.17 16.68 -7.71
C GLU A 165 3.43 15.87 -8.80
N LYS A 166 4.11 15.42 -9.87
CA LYS A 166 3.48 14.64 -10.95
C LYS A 166 3.45 13.12 -10.75
N LEU A 167 3.99 12.60 -9.65
CA LEU A 167 3.86 11.17 -9.27
C LEU A 167 2.52 10.85 -8.59
N GLN A 168 1.43 11.33 -9.18
CA GLN A 168 0.07 11.15 -8.68
C GLN A 168 -0.47 9.76 -9.05
N GLN A 169 -0.22 8.78 -8.17
CA GLN A 169 -0.78 7.42 -8.14
C GLN A 169 -0.42 6.48 -9.32
N PRO A 170 0.39 5.42 -9.09
CA PRO A 170 0.37 4.26 -9.99
C PRO A 170 -0.99 3.55 -9.85
N SER A 171 -1.83 3.63 -10.88
CA SER A 171 -3.19 3.10 -10.79
C SER A 171 -3.20 1.58 -10.56
N LEU A 172 -4.00 1.10 -9.59
CA LEU A 172 -4.10 -0.31 -9.17
C LEU A 172 -4.55 -1.30 -10.28
N LYS A 173 -4.88 -0.82 -11.47
CA LYS A 173 -5.40 -1.63 -12.59
C LYS A 173 -4.33 -2.48 -13.27
N SER A 174 -3.07 -2.03 -13.35
CA SER A 174 -2.01 -2.74 -14.09
C SER A 174 -1.54 -4.01 -13.38
N GLY A 175 -1.36 -3.98 -12.05
CA GLY A 175 -0.92 -5.15 -11.27
C GLY A 175 -1.87 -6.34 -11.38
N VAL A 176 -3.17 -6.09 -11.33
CA VAL A 176 -4.22 -7.13 -11.47
C VAL A 176 -4.16 -7.79 -12.85
N GLN A 177 -3.90 -7.02 -13.91
CA GLN A 177 -3.80 -7.52 -15.28
C GLN A 177 -2.54 -8.37 -15.50
N ILE A 178 -1.41 -8.02 -14.86
CA ILE A 178 -0.18 -8.82 -14.91
C ILE A 178 -0.39 -10.18 -14.21
N ALA A 179 -0.98 -10.19 -13.01
CA ALA A 179 -1.27 -11.41 -12.27
C ALA A 179 -2.26 -12.33 -13.02
N SER A 180 -3.32 -11.77 -13.60
CA SER A 180 -4.32 -12.52 -14.39
C SER A 180 -3.68 -13.22 -15.60
N ASN A 181 -2.81 -12.52 -16.34
CA ASN A 181 -2.12 -13.07 -17.51
C ASN A 181 -1.11 -14.17 -17.17
N GLN A 182 -0.56 -14.21 -15.95
CA GLN A 182 0.31 -15.30 -15.50
C GLN A 182 -0.50 -16.55 -15.09
N LEU A 183 -1.60 -16.38 -14.33
CA LEU A 183 -2.49 -17.50 -13.96
C LEU A 183 -3.15 -18.16 -15.17
N GLY A 184 -3.53 -17.38 -16.19
CA GLY A 184 -4.14 -17.90 -17.41
C GLY A 184 -3.21 -18.86 -18.19
N ARG A 185 -1.91 -18.59 -18.20
CA ARG A 185 -0.91 -19.42 -18.92
C ARG A 185 -0.64 -20.77 -18.25
N LEU A 186 -0.73 -20.85 -16.93
CA LEU A 186 -0.54 -22.13 -16.20
C LEU A 186 -1.63 -23.17 -16.47
N ARG A 187 -2.77 -22.78 -17.07
CA ARG A 187 -3.88 -23.70 -17.41
C ARG A 187 -3.81 -24.29 -18.82
N GLN A 188 -2.76 -24.02 -19.60
CA GLN A 188 -2.57 -24.56 -20.95
C GLN A 188 -1.24 -25.32 -21.11
N THR A 189 -0.99 -26.29 -20.24
CA THR A 189 -0.13 -27.43 -20.58
C THR A 189 -1.00 -28.52 -21.26
N PRO A 190 -0.68 -28.97 -22.48
CA PRO A 190 -1.39 -30.09 -23.08
C PRO A 190 -1.07 -31.37 -22.31
N ARG A 191 -2.10 -32.19 -22.03
CA ARG A 191 -1.89 -33.57 -21.57
C ARG A 191 -1.39 -34.40 -22.76
N SER A 192 -0.11 -34.77 -22.71
CA SER A 192 0.45 -35.96 -23.36
C SER A 192 0.14 -37.20 -22.53
#